data_AF-F0GHP9-F1
#
_entry.id   AF-F0GHP9-F1
#
_cell.length_a   1.000
_cell.length_b   1.000
_cell.length_c   1.000
_cell.angle_alpha   90.00
_cell.angle_beta   90.00
_cell.angle_gamma   90.00
#
_symmetry.space_group_name_H-M   'P 1'
#
loop_
_entity.id
_entity.type
_entity.pdbx_description
1 polymer ?
#
loop_
_entity_poly.entity_id
_entity_poly.type
_entity_poly.pdbx_seq_one_letter_code
_entity_poly.pdbx_strand_id
1 'polypeptide(L)'
;ETACALADEAFDAYRETGPEARAAFLDAIGRNIMALGDALIERCVTETGLPRARIEGERGRTVGQLALFASIVRDGAFVDARIDPARPERKP
;
A
#
# COMPACT_ATOMS: atom_id res chain seq x y z
N GLU A 1 -17.45 -3.92 -16.90
CA GLU A 1 -17.91 -2.64 -16.31
C GLU A 1 -18.18 -2.73 -14.81
N THR A 2 -18.73 -3.84 -14.29
CA THR A 2 -19.04 -4.03 -12.85
C THR A 2 -17.90 -3.75 -11.87
N ALA A 3 -16.68 -4.22 -12.14
CA ALA A 3 -15.55 -3.98 -11.23
C ALA A 3 -15.21 -2.49 -11.09
N CYS A 4 -15.31 -1.71 -12.18
CA CYS A 4 -15.07 -0.28 -12.15
C CYS A 4 -16.16 0.45 -11.35
N ALA A 5 -17.43 0.07 -11.52
CA ALA A 5 -18.54 0.66 -10.78
C ALA A 5 -18.42 0.42 -9.26
N LEU A 6 -18.04 -0.78 -8.84
CA LEU A 6 -17.82 -1.09 -7.42
C LEU A 6 -16.58 -0.39 -6.84
N ALA A 7 -15.54 -0.20 -7.65
CA ALA A 7 -14.37 0.56 -7.23
C ALA A 7 -14.70 2.06 -7.05
N ASP A 8 -15.53 2.62 -7.94
CA ASP A 8 -16.03 4.00 -7.84
C ASP A 8 -16.89 4.18 -6.58
N GLU A 9 -17.80 3.26 -6.30
CA GLU A 9 -18.62 3.26 -5.08
C GLU A 9 -17.77 3.19 -3.79
N ALA A 10 -16.68 2.41 -3.80
CA ALA A 10 -15.79 2.28 -2.65
C ALA A 10 -14.79 3.45 -2.50
N PHE A 11 -14.60 4.26 -3.54
CA PHE A 11 -13.51 5.23 -3.63
C PHE A 11 -13.58 6.28 -2.52
N ASP A 12 -14.73 6.93 -2.35
CA ASP A 12 -14.89 8.01 -1.37
C ASP A 12 -14.71 7.49 0.07
N ALA A 13 -15.30 6.35 0.39
CA ALA A 13 -15.14 5.72 1.71
C ALA A 13 -13.67 5.33 1.98
N TYR A 14 -12.94 4.84 0.96
CA TYR A 14 -11.54 4.45 1.12
C TYR A 14 -10.60 5.65 1.23
N ARG A 15 -10.77 6.70 0.41
CA ARG A 15 -9.85 7.87 0.44
C ARG A 15 -10.00 8.70 1.72
N GLU A 16 -11.18 8.72 2.32
CA GLU A 16 -11.46 9.46 3.57
C GLU A 16 -10.97 8.72 4.83
N THR A 17 -10.42 7.51 4.68
CA THR A 17 -9.80 6.80 5.80
C THR A 17 -8.64 7.61 6.42
N GLY A 18 -8.37 7.37 7.71
CA GLY A 18 -7.19 7.93 8.37
C GLY A 18 -5.88 7.29 7.84
N PRO A 19 -4.74 7.99 7.93
CA PRO A 19 -3.44 7.43 7.56
C PRO A 19 -3.14 6.09 8.25
N GLU A 20 -3.42 5.97 9.56
CA GLU A 20 -3.20 4.71 10.27
C GLU A 20 -4.07 3.57 9.75
N ALA A 21 -5.34 3.83 9.43
CA ALA A 21 -6.23 2.80 8.88
C ALA A 21 -5.73 2.29 7.52
N ARG A 22 -5.24 3.18 6.64
CA ARG A 22 -4.63 2.78 5.37
C ARG A 22 -3.33 2.01 5.56
N ALA A 23 -2.48 2.45 6.47
CA ALA A 23 -1.22 1.77 6.75
C ALA A 23 -1.47 0.36 7.31
N ALA A 24 -2.41 0.22 8.25
CA ALA A 24 -2.85 -1.07 8.76
C ALA A 24 -3.45 -1.97 7.68
N PHE A 25 -4.17 -1.39 6.70
CA PHE A 25 -4.67 -2.12 5.54
C PHE A 25 -3.53 -2.66 4.66
N LEU A 26 -2.52 -1.85 4.35
CA LEU A 26 -1.32 -2.28 3.61
C LEU A 26 -0.56 -3.41 4.35
N ASP A 27 -0.38 -3.28 5.66
CA ASP A 27 0.25 -4.32 6.49
C ASP A 27 -0.60 -5.59 6.53
N ALA A 28 -1.93 -5.46 6.53
CA ALA A 28 -2.83 -6.60 6.46
C ALA A 28 -2.71 -7.33 5.12
N ILE A 29 -2.58 -6.61 3.99
CA ILE A 29 -2.33 -7.23 2.68
C ILE A 29 -1.02 -8.03 2.73
N GLY A 30 0.06 -7.44 3.24
CA GLY A 30 1.36 -8.12 3.36
C GLY A 30 1.29 -9.39 4.22
N ARG A 31 0.63 -9.33 5.38
CA ARG A 31 0.41 -10.50 6.25
C ARG A 31 -0.38 -11.60 5.55
N ASN A 32 -1.45 -11.25 4.83
CA ASN A 32 -2.26 -12.23 4.11
C ASN A 32 -1.50 -12.86 2.93
N ILE A 33 -0.67 -12.09 2.21
CA ILE A 33 0.21 -12.64 1.17
C ILE A 33 1.18 -13.67 1.75
N MET A 34 1.77 -13.40 2.91
CA MET A 34 2.63 -14.37 3.60
C MET A 34 1.84 -15.60 4.05
N ALA A 35 0.61 -15.41 4.55
CA ALA A 35 -0.25 -16.48 5.03
C ALA A 35 -0.72 -17.45 3.94
N LEU A 36 -0.70 -17.05 2.66
CA LEU A 36 -0.94 -17.96 1.53
C LEU A 36 0.09 -19.11 1.46
N GLY A 37 1.24 -18.95 2.11
CA GLY A 37 2.23 -20.03 2.27
C GLY A 37 2.73 -20.57 0.94
N ASP A 38 2.91 -21.89 0.87
CA ASP A 38 3.43 -22.57 -0.32
C ASP A 38 2.46 -22.59 -1.50
N ALA A 39 1.15 -22.46 -1.27
CA ALA A 39 0.16 -22.51 -2.35
C ALA A 39 0.38 -21.38 -3.38
N LEU A 40 0.74 -20.18 -2.91
CA LEU A 40 1.13 -19.08 -3.78
C LEU A 40 2.42 -19.41 -4.56
N ILE A 41 3.42 -19.98 -3.88
CA ILE A 41 4.72 -20.26 -4.48
C ILE A 41 4.60 -21.31 -5.58
N GLU A 42 3.98 -22.44 -5.28
CA GLU A 42 3.80 -23.55 -6.22
C GLU A 42 2.98 -23.12 -7.45
N ARG A 43 1.95 -22.31 -7.25
CA ARG A 43 1.15 -21.76 -8.35
C ARG A 43 1.98 -20.88 -9.26
N CYS A 44 2.73 -19.93 -8.70
CA CYS A 44 3.59 -19.04 -9.48
C CYS A 44 4.72 -19.79 -10.20
N VAL A 45 5.34 -20.79 -9.57
CA VAL A 45 6.35 -21.64 -10.24
C VAL A 45 5.73 -22.37 -11.42
N THR A 46 4.55 -22.96 -11.25
CA THR A 46 3.85 -23.71 -12.30
C THR A 46 3.46 -22.82 -13.48
N GLU A 47 2.96 -21.60 -13.22
CA GLU A 47 2.50 -20.69 -14.28
C GLU A 47 3.64 -19.97 -15.00
N THR A 48 4.74 -19.67 -14.31
CA THR A 48 5.81 -18.82 -14.85
C THR A 48 7.07 -19.59 -15.25
N GLY A 49 7.27 -20.80 -14.72
CA GLY A 49 8.50 -21.57 -14.89
C GLY A 49 9.71 -21.01 -14.11
N LEU A 50 9.52 -19.97 -13.28
CA LEU A 50 10.61 -19.41 -12.48
C LEU A 50 10.98 -20.33 -11.30
N PRO A 51 12.27 -20.38 -10.90
CA PRO A 51 12.68 -21.17 -9.74
C PRO A 51 11.98 -20.72 -8.45
N ARG A 52 11.63 -21.68 -7.58
CA ARG A 52 10.99 -21.41 -6.26
C ARG A 52 11.68 -20.29 -5.47
N ALA A 53 13.01 -20.32 -5.36
CA ALA A 53 13.77 -19.29 -4.64
C ALA A 53 13.56 -17.88 -5.21
N ARG A 54 13.35 -17.75 -6.54
CA ARG A 54 13.04 -16.47 -7.17
C ARG A 54 11.67 -15.96 -6.73
N ILE A 55 10.65 -16.82 -6.75
CA ILE A 55 9.29 -16.48 -6.34
C ILE A 55 9.22 -16.13 -4.84
N GLU A 56 9.93 -16.89 -3.99
CA GLU A 56 10.04 -16.58 -2.56
C GLU A 56 10.67 -15.20 -2.31
N GLY A 57 11.73 -14.87 -3.05
CA GLY A 57 12.34 -13.54 -3.03
C GLY A 57 11.38 -12.44 -3.50
N GLU A 58 10.61 -12.67 -4.56
CA GLU A 58 9.62 -11.71 -5.06
C GLU A 58 8.43 -11.53 -4.10
N ARG A 59 7.98 -12.59 -3.43
CA ARG A 59 6.99 -12.50 -2.35
C ARG A 59 7.52 -11.62 -1.23
N GLY A 60 8.75 -11.87 -0.77
CA GLY A 60 9.39 -11.07 0.27
C GLY A 60 9.52 -9.59 -0.13
N ARG A 61 9.95 -9.32 -1.37
CA ARG A 61 10.06 -7.96 -1.91
C ARG A 61 8.70 -7.26 -1.96
N THR A 62 7.66 -7.95 -2.41
CA THR A 62 6.28 -7.40 -2.48
C THR A 62 5.77 -7.02 -1.10
N VAL A 63 5.94 -7.90 -0.11
CA VAL A 63 5.53 -7.65 1.28
C VAL A 63 6.34 -6.50 1.89
N GLY A 64 7.66 -6.46 1.66
CA GLY A 64 8.51 -5.35 2.11
C GLY A 64 8.12 -4.00 1.49
N GLN A 65 7.72 -4.00 0.21
CA GLN A 65 7.26 -2.78 -0.47
C GLN A 65 5.91 -2.28 0.11
N LEU A 66 4.99 -3.18 0.46
CA LEU A 66 3.75 -2.81 1.15
C LEU A 66 4.05 -2.17 2.52
N ALA A 67 4.96 -2.75 3.29
CA ALA A 67 5.38 -2.21 4.58
C ALA A 67 6.05 -0.82 4.43
N LEU A 68 6.87 -0.61 3.39
CA LEU A 68 7.45 0.70 3.06
C LEU A 68 6.37 1.76 2.79
N PHE A 69 5.35 1.43 1.99
CA PHE A 69 4.25 2.37 1.74
C PHE A 69 3.42 2.60 3.00
N ALA A 70 3.20 1.58 3.83
CA ALA A 70 2.54 1.74 5.13
C ALA A 70 3.29 2.73 6.02
N SER A 71 4.63 2.66 6.07
CA SER A 71 5.42 3.63 6.85
C SER A 71 5.34 5.05 6.28
N ILE A 72 5.39 5.22 4.95
CA ILE A 72 5.23 6.55 4.31
C ILE A 72 3.85 7.15 4.63
N VAL A 73 2.80 6.33 4.59
CA VAL A 73 1.44 6.79 4.90
C VAL A 73 1.34 7.22 6.37
N ARG A 74 1.90 6.46 7.31
CA ARG A 74 1.93 6.83 8.74
C ARG A 74 2.69 8.13 9.00
N ASP A 75 3.83 8.29 8.34
CA ASP A 75 4.67 9.48 8.47
C ASP A 75 3.97 10.74 7.92
N GLY A 76 3.10 10.58 6.92
CA GLY A 76 2.26 11.67 6.41
C GLY A 76 3.01 12.66 5.51
N ALA A 77 4.32 12.49 5.30
CA ALA A 77 5.11 13.36 4.43
C ALA A 77 4.57 13.47 2.99
N PHE A 78 3.85 12.45 2.51
CA PHE A 78 3.21 12.45 1.19
C PHE A 78 2.11 13.50 1.02
N VAL A 79 1.56 14.04 2.12
CA VAL A 79 0.54 15.09 2.07
C VAL A 79 1.13 16.41 1.57
N ASP A 80 2.45 16.60 1.71
CA ASP A 80 3.17 17.83 1.35
C ASP A 80 2.46 19.12 1.83
N ALA A 81 1.97 19.09 3.08
CA ALA A 81 1.22 20.20 3.65
C ALA A 81 2.07 21.48 3.70
N ARG A 82 1.54 22.56 3.12
CA ARG A 82 2.17 23.90 3.13
C ARG A 82 1.38 24.83 4.02
N ILE A 83 2.07 25.48 4.95
CA ILE A 83 1.49 26.46 5.88
C ILE A 83 2.23 27.78 5.65
N ASP A 84 1.53 28.78 5.12
CA ASP A 84 2.03 30.17 5.04
C ASP A 84 1.40 30.98 6.18
N PRO A 85 2.11 31.15 7.31
CA PRO A 85 1.57 31.90 8.43
C PRO A 85 1.47 33.39 8.08
N ALA A 86 0.45 34.06 8.62
CA ALA A 86 0.35 35.51 8.53
C ALA A 86 1.64 36.16 9.06
N ARG A 87 2.13 37.18 8.34
CA ARG A 87 3.29 38.00 8.73
C ARG A 87 2.79 39.41 9.05
N PRO A 88 2.38 39.69 10.31
CA PRO A 88 1.72 40.94 10.69
C PRO A 88 2.52 42.20 10.33
N GLU A 89 3.84 42.10 10.39
CA GLU A 89 4.80 43.15 10.12
C GLU A 89 5.20 43.32 8.65
N ARG A 90 4.66 42.49 7.74
CA ARG A 90 4.98 42.55 6.31
C ARG A 90 4.45 43.84 5.71
N LYS A 91 5.36 44.77 5.40
CA LYS A 91 5.10 45.94 4.56
C LYS A 91 5.25 45.57 3.08
N PRO A 92 4.62 46.30 2.15
CA PRO A 92 4.73 46.06 0.71
C PRO A 92 6.17 45.85 0.23
#